data_AF-A0A524FMG7-F1
#
_entry.id   AF-A0A524FMG7-F1
#
_cell.length_a   1.000
_cell.length_b   1.000
_cell.length_c   1.000
_cell.angle_alpha   90.00
_cell.angle_beta   90.00
_cell.angle_gamma   90.00
#
_symmetry.space_group_name_H-M   'P 1'
#
loop_
_entity.id
_entity.type
_entity.pdbx_description
1 polymer ?
#
loop_
_entity_poly.entity_id
_entity_poly.type
_entity_poly.pdbx_seq_one_letter_code
_entity_poly.pdbx_strand_id
1 'polypeptide(L)'
;MVSLATLRAVWMVLNELMGELEKKDVKLSNLAYADLRNSKMVLEYLNSFEAEIRAGEGDDTRLKLEIEEKIMILKDSLLIRAEERVSESFRKIWELKIIDAIEGRIQEEDESTKVPISDLPRDKDTAFFRIKLPDNIPVEVVSEMAENCQVNISLDGERHLQVSGKRECVRDALKKLGELFYGKSMLV
;
A
#
# COMPACT_ATOMS: atom_id res chain seq x y z
N MET A 1 -5.86 -14.44 -9.87
CA MET A 1 -6.02 -13.01 -9.54
C MET A 1 -6.92 -12.90 -8.34
N VAL A 2 -6.32 -12.49 -7.24
CA VAL A 2 -7.02 -12.21 -5.99
C VAL A 2 -7.76 -10.85 -6.12
N SER A 3 -8.86 -10.67 -5.39
CA SER A 3 -9.59 -9.40 -5.41
C SER A 3 -8.80 -8.31 -4.66
N LEU A 4 -9.02 -7.02 -4.95
CA LEU A 4 -8.35 -5.94 -4.21
C LEU A 4 -8.72 -5.93 -2.73
N ALA A 5 -9.99 -6.21 -2.41
CA ALA A 5 -10.46 -6.37 -1.03
C ALA A 5 -9.72 -7.52 -0.32
N THR A 6 -9.55 -8.65 -1.00
CA THR A 6 -8.78 -9.78 -0.46
C THR A 6 -7.30 -9.42 -0.26
N LEU A 7 -6.66 -8.72 -1.20
CA LEU A 7 -5.28 -8.25 -1.04
C LEU A 7 -5.14 -7.27 0.14
N ARG A 8 -6.13 -6.40 0.34
CA ARG A 8 -6.21 -5.49 1.48
C ARG A 8 -6.35 -6.24 2.80
N ALA A 9 -7.23 -7.24 2.87
CA ALA A 9 -7.39 -8.08 4.05
C ALA A 9 -6.09 -8.82 4.41
N VAL A 10 -5.41 -9.41 3.40
CA VAL A 10 -4.10 -10.04 3.60
C VAL A 10 -3.08 -9.02 4.10
N TRP A 11 -3.02 -7.83 3.48
CA TRP A 11 -2.13 -6.75 3.91
C TRP A 11 -2.35 -6.35 5.38
N MET A 12 -3.59 -6.28 5.84
CA MET A 12 -3.92 -5.98 7.25
C MET A 12 -3.36 -7.03 8.20
N VAL A 13 -3.53 -8.31 7.86
CA VAL A 13 -2.99 -9.42 8.67
C VAL A 13 -1.46 -9.39 8.67
N LEU A 14 -0.81 -9.09 7.54
CA LEU A 14 0.66 -8.95 7.49
C LEU A 14 1.16 -7.77 8.33
N ASN A 15 0.44 -6.65 8.32
CA ASN A 15 0.75 -5.50 9.17
C ASN A 15 0.64 -5.83 10.66
N GLU A 16 -0.40 -6.58 11.05
CA GLU A 16 -0.56 -7.08 12.43
C GLU A 16 0.58 -8.05 12.80
N LEU A 17 0.92 -9.00 11.92
CA LEU A 17 2.01 -9.95 12.11
C LEU A 17 3.36 -9.23 12.30
N MET A 18 3.66 -8.19 11.50
CA MET A 18 4.89 -7.43 11.64
C MET A 18 4.99 -6.76 13.02
N GLY A 19 3.90 -6.16 13.51
CA GLY A 19 3.87 -5.57 14.85
C GLY A 19 4.01 -6.62 15.98
N GLU A 20 3.46 -7.81 15.79
CA GLU A 20 3.58 -8.91 16.76
C GLU A 20 4.99 -9.53 16.77
N LEU A 21 5.68 -9.56 15.62
CA LEU A 21 7.09 -9.93 15.53
C LEU A 21 7.98 -8.92 16.25
N GLU A 22 7.73 -7.61 16.10
CA GLU A 22 8.45 -6.56 16.83
C GLU A 22 8.30 -6.68 18.34
N LYS A 23 7.07 -6.92 18.83
CA LYS A 23 6.81 -7.14 20.27
C LYS A 23 7.57 -8.33 20.84
N LYS A 24 7.98 -9.26 19.98
CA LYS A 24 8.80 -10.43 20.31
C LYS A 24 10.29 -10.22 20.04
N ASP A 25 10.71 -8.98 19.84
CA ASP A 25 12.09 -8.56 19.55
C ASP A 25 12.66 -9.17 18.26
N VAL A 26 11.79 -9.55 17.32
CA VAL A 26 12.19 -10.05 16.00
C VAL A 26 12.42 -8.85 15.07
N LYS A 27 13.70 -8.53 14.82
CA LYS A 27 14.07 -7.44 13.92
C LYS A 27 13.74 -7.77 12.46
N LEU A 28 12.92 -6.93 11.86
CA LEU A 28 12.61 -6.97 10.42
C LEU A 28 13.54 -6.01 9.67
N SER A 29 13.76 -6.27 8.38
CA SER A 29 14.56 -5.36 7.55
C SER A 29 13.78 -4.10 7.23
N ASN A 30 14.48 -2.97 7.07
CA ASN A 30 13.87 -1.73 6.57
C ASN A 30 13.13 -1.94 5.24
N LEU A 31 13.60 -2.88 4.42
CA LEU A 31 12.95 -3.28 3.18
C LEU A 31 11.56 -3.88 3.41
N ALA A 32 11.39 -4.75 4.41
CA ALA A 32 10.08 -5.34 4.71
C ALA A 32 9.04 -4.27 5.13
N TYR A 33 9.47 -3.27 5.91
CA TYR A 33 8.62 -2.12 6.25
C TYR A 33 8.30 -1.25 5.04
N ALA A 34 9.29 -1.03 4.16
CA ALA A 34 9.08 -0.28 2.94
C ALA A 34 8.09 -1.01 2.01
N ASP A 35 8.25 -2.31 1.79
CA ASP A 35 7.37 -3.13 0.97
C ASP A 35 5.93 -3.17 1.53
N LEU A 36 5.77 -3.27 2.85
CA LEU A 36 4.44 -3.22 3.46
C LEU A 36 3.82 -1.83 3.34
N ARG A 37 4.58 -0.74 3.53
CA ARG A 37 4.05 0.62 3.42
C ARG A 37 3.66 0.98 1.99
N ASN A 38 4.54 0.66 1.04
CA ASN A 38 4.32 0.90 -0.37
C ASN A 38 3.09 0.12 -0.87
N SER A 39 2.85 -1.08 -0.30
CA SER A 39 1.79 -1.96 -0.81
C SER A 39 0.44 -1.42 -0.42
N LYS A 40 0.33 -0.88 0.80
CA LYS A 40 -0.82 -0.12 1.24
C LYS A 40 -1.14 1.03 0.28
N MET A 41 -0.13 1.80 -0.12
CA MET A 41 -0.32 2.94 -1.01
C MET A 41 -0.88 2.53 -2.37
N VAL A 42 -0.33 1.48 -2.98
CA VAL A 42 -0.82 0.97 -4.27
C VAL A 42 -2.22 0.37 -4.14
N LEU A 43 -2.52 -0.36 -3.06
CA LEU A 43 -3.86 -0.87 -2.81
C LEU A 43 -4.89 0.26 -2.69
N GLU A 44 -4.57 1.35 -1.98
CA GLU A 44 -5.45 2.52 -1.87
C GLU A 44 -5.64 3.23 -3.23
N TYR A 45 -4.59 3.32 -4.06
CA TYR A 45 -4.70 3.83 -5.44
C TYR A 45 -5.65 2.95 -6.27
N LEU A 46 -5.39 1.65 -6.34
CA LEU A 46 -6.19 0.71 -7.13
C LEU A 46 -7.65 0.68 -6.68
N ASN A 47 -7.91 0.81 -5.37
CA ASN A 47 -9.25 0.88 -4.82
C ASN A 47 -9.97 2.20 -5.15
N SER A 48 -9.27 3.33 -5.02
CA SER A 48 -9.90 4.65 -5.18
C SER A 48 -10.21 5.04 -6.64
N PHE A 49 -9.54 4.38 -7.58
CA PHE A 49 -9.73 4.56 -9.02
C PHE A 49 -10.27 3.29 -9.70
N GLU A 50 -10.87 2.36 -8.94
CA GLU A 50 -11.32 1.07 -9.48
C GLU A 50 -12.30 1.25 -10.66
N ALA A 51 -13.23 2.21 -10.56
CA ALA A 51 -14.21 2.48 -11.62
C ALA A 51 -13.54 2.99 -12.91
N GLU A 52 -12.56 3.88 -12.78
CA GLU A 52 -11.79 4.42 -13.90
C GLU A 52 -10.84 3.37 -14.50
N ILE A 53 -10.23 2.52 -13.67
CA ILE A 53 -9.37 1.42 -14.10
C ILE A 53 -10.18 0.38 -14.88
N ARG A 54 -11.40 0.06 -14.44
CA ARG A 54 -12.31 -0.83 -15.18
C ARG A 54 -12.73 -0.25 -16.54
N ALA A 55 -12.68 1.07 -16.71
CA ALA A 55 -13.04 1.77 -17.94
C ALA A 55 -11.85 2.04 -18.89
N GLY A 56 -10.60 1.84 -18.44
CA GLY A 56 -9.37 2.11 -19.20
C GLY A 56 -8.56 0.85 -19.57
N GLU A 57 -7.51 1.00 -20.39
CA GLU A 57 -6.69 -0.11 -20.89
C GLU A 57 -5.40 -0.38 -20.07
N GLY A 58 -5.17 -1.67 -19.78
CA GLY A 58 -3.85 -2.31 -19.75
C GLY A 58 -2.98 -2.18 -18.49
N ASP A 59 -2.43 -0.99 -18.24
CA ASP A 59 -1.28 -0.82 -17.35
C ASP A 59 -1.59 -1.05 -15.86
N ASP A 60 -2.78 -0.65 -15.41
CA ASP A 60 -3.18 -0.84 -14.01
C ASP A 60 -3.41 -2.32 -13.67
N THR A 61 -3.66 -3.17 -14.68
CA THR A 61 -3.71 -4.62 -14.51
C THR A 61 -2.32 -5.19 -14.21
N ARG A 62 -1.27 -4.67 -14.86
CA ARG A 62 0.12 -5.05 -14.55
C ARG A 62 0.49 -4.63 -13.12
N LEU A 63 0.21 -3.39 -12.74
CA LEU A 63 0.46 -2.91 -11.38
C LEU A 63 -0.27 -3.77 -10.32
N LYS A 64 -1.50 -4.21 -10.63
CA LYS A 64 -2.25 -5.14 -9.78
C LYS A 64 -1.57 -6.51 -9.62
N LEU A 65 -1.00 -7.06 -10.69
CA LEU A 65 -0.26 -8.33 -10.62
C LEU A 65 1.04 -8.19 -9.83
N GLU A 66 1.78 -7.10 -10.06
CA GLU A 66 3.03 -6.81 -9.34
C GLU A 66 2.78 -6.66 -7.83
N ILE A 67 1.69 -6.01 -7.43
CA ILE A 67 1.35 -5.87 -6.01
C ILE A 67 0.86 -7.18 -5.38
N GLU A 68 0.09 -7.99 -6.13
CA GLU A 68 -0.30 -9.34 -5.71
C GLU A 68 0.95 -10.19 -5.43
N GLU A 69 1.92 -10.23 -6.36
CA GLU A 69 3.17 -10.96 -6.19
C GLU A 69 3.98 -10.48 -4.98
N LYS A 70 4.15 -9.16 -4.82
CA LYS A 70 4.92 -8.58 -3.72
C LYS A 70 4.32 -8.87 -2.35
N ILE A 71 2.99 -8.79 -2.22
CA ILE A 71 2.29 -9.16 -0.99
C ILE A 71 2.52 -10.64 -0.67
N MET A 72 2.50 -11.52 -1.67
CA MET A 72 2.72 -12.96 -1.47
C MET A 72 4.17 -13.28 -1.05
N ILE A 73 5.16 -12.61 -1.65
CA ILE A 73 6.57 -12.73 -1.24
C ILE A 73 6.76 -12.25 0.20
N LEU A 74 6.17 -11.10 0.56
CA LEU A 74 6.25 -10.56 1.91
C LEU A 74 5.62 -11.52 2.93
N LYS A 75 4.44 -12.08 2.59
CA LYS A 75 3.75 -13.10 3.37
C LYS A 75 4.65 -14.31 3.66
N ASP A 76 5.26 -14.89 2.63
CA ASP A 76 6.14 -16.05 2.80
C ASP A 76 7.37 -15.70 3.66
N SER A 77 7.99 -14.54 3.42
CA SER A 77 9.15 -14.10 4.21
C SER A 77 8.83 -13.91 5.70
N LEU A 78 7.68 -13.30 6.02
CA LEU A 78 7.26 -13.09 7.40
C LEU A 78 6.90 -14.40 8.11
N LEU A 79 6.25 -15.34 7.43
CA LEU A 79 5.92 -16.66 8.00
C LEU A 79 7.17 -17.50 8.28
N ILE A 80 8.16 -17.48 7.38
CA ILE A 80 9.45 -18.14 7.62
C ILE A 80 10.13 -17.54 8.85
N ARG A 81 10.21 -16.20 8.94
CA ARG A 81 10.81 -15.53 10.10
C ARG A 81 10.04 -15.82 11.40
N ALA A 82 8.72 -15.88 11.34
CA ALA A 82 7.87 -16.21 12.48
C ALA A 82 8.17 -17.61 13.02
N GLU A 83 8.38 -18.59 12.15
CA GLU A 83 8.79 -19.94 12.53
C GLU A 83 10.21 -19.98 13.11
N GLU A 84 11.17 -19.37 12.42
CA GLU A 84 12.59 -19.39 12.82
C GLU A 84 12.88 -18.66 14.14
N ARG A 85 12.12 -17.60 14.45
CA ARG A 85 12.43 -16.68 15.56
C ARG A 85 11.46 -16.76 16.72
N VAL A 86 10.25 -17.31 16.51
CA VAL A 86 9.24 -17.43 17.56
C VAL A 86 8.90 -18.90 17.80
N SER A 87 8.17 -19.52 16.88
CA SER A 87 7.86 -20.95 16.90
C SER A 87 7.03 -21.36 15.67
N GLU A 88 7.03 -22.66 15.36
CA GLU A 88 6.11 -23.25 14.38
C GLU A 88 4.63 -23.03 14.75
N SER A 89 4.29 -23.10 16.03
CA SER A 89 2.92 -22.83 16.50
C SER A 89 2.50 -21.39 16.27
N PHE A 90 3.41 -20.43 16.42
CA PHE A 90 3.15 -19.03 16.13
C PHE A 90 2.93 -18.83 14.63
N ARG A 91 3.79 -19.40 13.76
CA ARG A 91 3.58 -19.37 12.31
C ARG A 91 2.20 -19.91 11.93
N LYS A 92 1.79 -21.08 12.45
CA LYS A 92 0.50 -21.72 12.13
C LYS A 92 -0.70 -20.83 12.45
N ILE A 93 -0.67 -20.10 13.56
CA ILE A 93 -1.73 -19.15 13.93
C ILE A 93 -1.89 -18.06 12.87
N TRP A 94 -0.76 -17.50 12.40
CA TRP A 94 -0.79 -16.44 11.38
C TRP A 94 -1.11 -16.94 9.99
N GLU A 95 -0.63 -18.13 9.63
CA GLU A 95 -0.97 -18.79 8.39
C GLU A 95 -2.48 -19.02 8.29
N LEU A 96 -3.13 -19.44 9.38
CA LEU A 96 -4.59 -19.55 9.44
C LEU A 96 -5.29 -18.20 9.28
N LYS A 97 -4.84 -17.14 9.97
CA LYS A 97 -5.39 -15.78 9.78
C LYS A 97 -5.27 -15.30 8.33
N ILE A 98 -4.15 -15.59 7.67
CA ILE A 98 -3.94 -15.22 6.26
C ILE A 98 -4.87 -16.02 5.34
N ILE A 99 -5.05 -17.33 5.60
CA ILE A 99 -6.01 -18.15 4.86
C ILE A 99 -7.43 -17.61 5.04
N ASP A 100 -7.83 -17.27 6.26
CA ASP A 100 -9.13 -16.66 6.54
C ASP A 100 -9.30 -15.32 5.80
N ALA A 101 -8.24 -14.52 5.67
CA ALA A 101 -8.23 -13.29 4.86
C ALA A 101 -8.44 -13.58 3.37
N ILE A 102 -7.74 -14.59 2.83
CA ILE A 102 -7.83 -15.02 1.43
C ILE A 102 -9.24 -15.53 1.10
N GLU A 103 -9.82 -16.29 2.01
CA GLU A 103 -11.17 -16.86 1.87
C GLU A 103 -12.29 -15.84 2.19
N GLY A 104 -11.94 -14.60 2.52
CA GLY A 104 -12.91 -13.52 2.77
C GLY A 104 -13.70 -13.70 4.08
N ARG A 105 -13.16 -14.45 5.05
CA ARG A 105 -13.77 -14.66 6.37
C ARG A 105 -13.47 -13.53 7.36
N ILE A 106 -12.50 -12.69 7.05
CA ILE A 106 -12.22 -11.46 7.79
C ILE A 106 -13.14 -10.37 7.23
N GLN A 107 -14.06 -9.87 8.05
CA GLN A 107 -14.86 -8.70 7.70
C GLN A 107 -13.98 -7.45 7.77
N GLU A 108 -14.02 -6.63 6.71
CA GLU A 108 -13.45 -5.28 6.78
C GLU A 108 -14.17 -4.50 7.89
N GLU A 109 -13.42 -3.91 8.83
CA GLU A 109 -13.99 -2.88 9.68
C GLU A 109 -14.46 -1.73 8.78
N ASP A 110 -15.73 -1.35 8.90
CA ASP A 110 -16.38 -0.30 8.14
C ASP A 110 -15.46 0.93 7.95
N GLU A 111 -15.34 1.43 6.72
CA GLU A 111 -14.61 2.66 6.36
C GLU A 111 -15.05 3.92 7.14
N SER A 112 -16.11 3.82 7.95
CA SER A 112 -16.65 4.86 8.83
C SER A 112 -15.67 5.41 9.88
N THR A 113 -14.53 4.76 10.12
CA THR A 113 -13.47 5.22 11.05
C THR A 113 -12.37 6.04 10.39
N LYS A 114 -12.45 6.35 9.08
CA LYS A 114 -11.59 7.37 8.47
C LYS A 114 -11.96 8.73 9.10
N VAL A 115 -11.20 9.15 10.11
CA VAL A 115 -11.34 10.46 10.75
C VAL A 115 -11.39 11.53 9.66
N PRO A 116 -12.50 12.28 9.52
CA PRO A 116 -12.62 13.28 8.48
C PRO A 116 -11.57 14.36 8.69
N ILE A 117 -10.69 14.55 7.71
CA ILE A 117 -9.74 15.67 7.71
C ILE A 117 -10.56 16.93 7.38
N SER A 118 -10.64 17.85 8.34
CA SER A 118 -11.53 19.02 8.31
C SER A 118 -11.19 20.05 7.21
N ASP A 119 -10.00 19.97 6.61
CA ASP A 119 -9.45 21.03 5.74
C ASP A 119 -9.41 20.68 4.24
N LEU A 120 -10.19 19.69 3.80
CA LEU A 120 -10.17 19.23 2.40
C LEU A 120 -11.30 19.80 1.54
N PRO A 121 -10.99 20.30 0.32
CA PRO A 121 -12.01 20.66 -0.65
C PRO A 121 -12.87 19.43 -1.01
N ARG A 122 -14.18 19.50 -0.77
CA ARG A 122 -15.15 18.43 -1.05
C ARG A 122 -15.67 18.43 -2.49
N ASP A 123 -14.92 19.02 -3.40
CA ASP A 123 -15.31 19.13 -4.81
C ASP A 123 -15.09 17.79 -5.52
N LYS A 124 -16.04 17.37 -6.37
CA LYS A 124 -16.00 16.06 -7.05
C LYS A 124 -14.87 15.97 -8.08
N ASP A 125 -14.43 17.11 -8.60
CA ASP A 125 -13.38 17.20 -9.62
C ASP A 125 -11.96 17.31 -9.00
N THR A 126 -11.88 17.48 -7.68
CA THR A 126 -10.63 17.61 -6.94
C THR A 126 -10.39 16.35 -6.10
N ALA A 127 -9.35 15.58 -6.45
CA ALA A 127 -8.95 14.42 -5.65
C ALA A 127 -7.87 14.81 -4.63
N PHE A 128 -7.86 14.09 -3.52
CA PHE A 128 -6.94 14.32 -2.42
C PHE A 128 -6.41 13.00 -1.87
N PHE A 129 -5.09 12.90 -1.74
CA PHE A 129 -4.44 11.75 -1.12
C PHE A 129 -3.35 12.18 -0.16
N ARG A 130 -3.29 11.51 1.00
CA ARG A 130 -2.18 11.62 1.95
C ARG A 130 -1.45 10.30 2.04
N ILE A 131 -0.15 10.30 1.74
CA ILE A 131 0.69 9.10 1.69
C ILE A 131 1.96 9.37 2.48
N LYS A 132 2.38 8.45 3.36
CA LYS A 132 3.67 8.57 4.03
C LYS A 132 4.78 8.10 3.09
N LEU A 133 5.72 8.98 2.72
CA LEU A 133 6.85 8.59 1.89
C LEU A 133 7.78 7.62 2.64
N PRO A 134 8.39 6.66 1.93
CA PRO A 134 9.54 5.91 2.43
C PRO A 134 10.75 6.82 2.69
N ASP A 135 11.61 6.41 3.62
CA ASP A 135 12.74 7.24 4.07
C ASP A 135 13.80 7.46 2.97
N ASN A 136 13.79 6.63 1.92
CA ASN A 136 14.75 6.58 0.83
C ASN A 136 14.31 7.30 -0.46
N ILE A 137 13.12 7.92 -0.51
CA ILE A 137 12.70 8.70 -1.68
C ILE A 137 13.18 10.14 -1.54
N PRO A 138 14.01 10.64 -2.48
CA PRO A 138 14.39 12.04 -2.51
C PRO A 138 13.15 12.90 -2.76
N VAL A 139 13.01 13.98 -2.00
CA VAL A 139 11.88 14.92 -2.15
C VAL A 139 11.87 15.53 -3.55
N GLU A 140 13.04 15.66 -4.17
CA GLU A 140 13.27 16.17 -5.52
C GLU A 140 12.53 15.35 -6.59
N VAL A 141 12.53 14.02 -6.45
CA VAL A 141 11.81 13.11 -7.37
C VAL A 141 10.30 13.34 -7.28
N VAL A 142 9.82 13.66 -6.08
CA VAL A 142 8.40 13.91 -5.83
C VAL A 142 7.99 15.30 -6.35
N SER A 143 8.85 16.32 -6.17
CA SER A 143 8.63 17.66 -6.72
C SER A 143 8.59 17.68 -8.25
N GLU A 144 9.51 16.98 -8.90
CA GLU A 144 9.51 16.84 -10.36
C GLU A 144 8.23 16.14 -10.88
N MET A 145 7.74 15.14 -10.12
CA MET A 145 6.49 14.47 -10.45
C MET A 145 5.27 15.38 -10.24
N ALA A 146 5.28 16.25 -9.23
CA ALA A 146 4.23 17.24 -8.97
C ALA A 146 4.02 18.16 -10.18
N GLU A 147 5.13 18.69 -10.71
CA GLU A 147 5.14 19.57 -11.88
C GLU A 147 4.67 18.83 -13.13
N ASN A 148 5.21 17.63 -13.39
CA ASN A 148 4.88 16.82 -14.56
C ASN A 148 3.42 16.34 -14.60
N CYS A 149 2.81 16.13 -13.43
CA CYS A 149 1.42 15.68 -13.32
C CYS A 149 0.43 16.82 -13.05
N GLN A 150 0.89 18.08 -12.96
CA GLN A 150 0.04 19.24 -12.64
C GLN A 150 -0.76 19.08 -11.34
N VAL A 151 -0.12 18.49 -10.32
CA VAL A 151 -0.70 18.29 -8.99
C VAL A 151 0.04 19.11 -7.95
N ASN A 152 -0.69 19.60 -6.97
CA ASN A 152 -0.11 20.23 -5.79
C ASN A 152 0.38 19.12 -4.88
N ILE A 153 1.67 19.15 -4.54
CA ILE A 153 2.26 18.24 -3.58
C ILE A 153 2.82 19.05 -2.41
N SER A 154 2.33 18.79 -1.20
CA SER A 154 2.87 19.35 0.03
C SER A 154 3.38 18.24 0.96
N LEU A 155 4.40 18.55 1.75
CA LEU A 155 4.85 17.70 2.83
C LEU A 155 4.16 18.17 4.12
N ASP A 156 3.29 17.34 4.68
CA ASP A 156 2.66 17.52 5.97
C ASP A 156 3.40 16.70 7.07
N GLY A 157 4.00 17.41 8.03
CA GLY A 157 4.69 16.81 9.19
C GLY A 157 5.87 15.89 8.83
N GLU A 158 5.97 14.73 9.51
CA GLU A 158 7.03 13.71 9.35
C GLU A 158 6.96 12.96 8.00
N ARG A 159 7.12 13.68 6.88
CA ARG A 159 7.13 13.15 5.50
C ARG A 159 5.80 12.55 5.02
N HIS A 160 4.66 13.09 5.43
CA HIS A 160 3.42 12.77 4.74
C HIS A 160 3.32 13.62 3.49
N LEU A 161 3.34 12.98 2.33
CA LEU A 161 2.98 13.57 1.08
C LEU A 161 1.48 13.82 1.02
N GLN A 162 1.09 15.04 0.72
CA GLN A 162 -0.27 15.43 0.46
C GLN A 162 -0.34 15.82 -1.02
N VAL A 163 -1.08 15.03 -1.81
CA VAL A 163 -1.28 15.23 -3.24
C VAL A 163 -2.71 15.71 -3.47
N SER A 164 -2.86 16.86 -4.12
CA SER A 164 -4.16 17.42 -4.45
C SER A 164 -4.17 18.05 -5.84
N GLY A 165 -5.32 18.00 -6.52
CA GLY A 165 -5.44 18.55 -7.87
C GLY A 165 -6.64 17.94 -8.59
N LYS A 166 -6.71 18.14 -9.91
CA LYS A 166 -7.74 17.50 -10.72
C LYS A 166 -7.66 15.98 -10.57
N ARG A 167 -8.82 15.32 -10.50
CA ARG A 167 -8.92 13.87 -10.26
C ARG A 167 -8.06 13.03 -11.22
N GLU A 168 -8.05 13.38 -12.50
CA GLU A 168 -7.22 12.75 -13.54
C GLU A 168 -5.71 12.93 -13.31
N CYS A 169 -5.29 14.16 -12.97
CA CYS A 169 -3.89 14.50 -12.65
C CYS A 169 -3.39 13.76 -11.40
N VAL A 170 -4.23 13.67 -10.37
CA VAL A 170 -3.93 12.94 -9.13
C VAL A 170 -3.83 11.45 -9.38
N ARG A 171 -4.71 10.88 -10.21
CA ARG A 171 -4.61 9.47 -10.64
C ARG A 171 -3.27 9.20 -11.30
N ASP A 172 -2.88 10.02 -12.27
CA ASP A 172 -1.64 9.82 -13.02
C ASP A 172 -0.40 9.96 -12.13
N ALA A 173 -0.41 10.90 -11.16
CA ALA A 173 0.65 11.04 -10.17
C ALA A 173 0.77 9.80 -9.26
N LEU A 174 -0.37 9.28 -8.77
CA LEU A 174 -0.38 8.11 -7.90
C LEU A 174 0.00 6.82 -8.63
N LYS A 175 -0.41 6.68 -9.90
CA LYS A 175 0.02 5.59 -10.78
C LYS A 175 1.55 5.59 -10.92
N LYS A 176 2.13 6.74 -11.28
CA LYS A 176 3.60 6.89 -11.40
C LYS A 176 4.32 6.62 -10.09
N LEU A 177 3.76 7.03 -8.95
CA LEU A 177 4.31 6.66 -7.63
C LEU A 177 4.30 5.14 -7.47
N GLY A 178 3.15 4.50 -7.72
CA GLY A 178 3.03 3.03 -7.66
C GLY A 178 4.09 2.34 -8.53
N GLU A 179 4.25 2.77 -9.78
CA GLU A 179 5.28 2.27 -10.69
C GLU A 179 6.71 2.57 -10.21
N LEU A 180 6.96 3.70 -9.55
CA LEU A 180 8.28 4.02 -9.02
C LEU A 180 8.64 3.13 -7.83
N PHE A 181 7.66 2.78 -7.00
CA PHE A 181 7.86 1.88 -5.86
C PHE A 181 7.91 0.40 -6.25
N TYR A 182 7.27 0.01 -7.36
CA TYR A 182 7.07 -1.40 -7.72
C TYR A 182 7.49 -1.79 -9.14
N GLY A 183 7.32 -0.90 -10.12
CA GLY A 183 7.55 -1.13 -11.54
C GLY A 183 9.02 -1.13 -11.97
N LYS A 184 9.94 -0.70 -11.10
CA LYS A 184 11.36 -1.05 -11.22
C LYS A 184 11.68 -2.15 -10.22
N SER A 185 11.67 -3.39 -10.71
CA SER A 185 12.59 -4.42 -10.24
C SER A 185 14.00 -3.86 -10.23
N MET A 186 14.40 -3.23 -9.12
CA MET A 186 15.80 -3.26 -8.70
C MET A 186 16.04 -4.66 -8.15
N LEU A 187 16.02 -5.63 -9.07
CA LEU A 187 16.73 -6.88 -8.94
C LEU A 187 18.21 -6.47 -8.88
N VAL A 188 18.73 -6.44 -7.65
CA VAL A 188 20.15 -6.69 -7.40
C VAL A 188 20.28 -8.18 -7.15
#